data_AF-A0ABD3B768-F1
#
_entry.id   AF-A0ABD3B768-F1
#
_cell.length_a   1.000
_cell.length_b   1.000
_cell.length_c   1.000
_cell.angle_alpha   90.00
_cell.angle_beta   90.00
_cell.angle_gamma   90.00
#
_symmetry.space_group_name_H-M   'P 1'
#
loop_
_entity.id
_entity.type
_entity.pdbx_description
1 polymer ?
#
loop_
_entity_poly.entity_id
_entity_poly.type
_entity_poly.pdbx_seq_one_letter_code
_entity_poly.pdbx_strand_id
1 'polypeptide(L)'
;MGLPWYRVHTVVLPGRLLSVHIMHTALVAGWAGSMALYELAVFDPSDPVLDPMWRQVRGTVTNPGIWSYEGVAGAHIVFSGLCFLAAIWHWVYWYLEIFCDERTGKPSLDLPKIFGIHLFLSGVACFGFGAFHVTGLYGLGIWVSDPFVPGGIASHHIAAGTLGILAGLFHLSVRPPQRLYKGLRMGNIETVLSSSIAAVFFCGFCCCWNYVVWFSNDPYRIIWSHSLSMGSGLLPARDISKS
;
A
#
# COMPACT_ATOMS: atom_id res chain seq x y z
N MET A 1 32.36 -11.04 -23.08
CA MET A 1 32.25 -9.77 -22.33
C MET A 1 31.16 -9.94 -21.28
N GLY A 2 31.40 -9.53 -20.03
CA GLY A 2 30.41 -9.65 -18.95
C GLY A 2 29.25 -8.65 -19.07
N LEU A 3 28.24 -8.76 -18.20
CA LEU A 3 27.15 -7.78 -18.11
C LEU A 3 27.67 -6.44 -17.57
N PRO A 4 27.24 -5.29 -18.15
CA PRO A 4 27.47 -3.98 -17.54
C PRO A 4 26.81 -3.86 -16.16
N TRP A 5 27.39 -3.04 -15.27
CA TRP A 5 26.93 -2.89 -13.87
C TRP A 5 25.46 -2.46 -13.75
N TYR A 6 24.94 -1.67 -14.67
CA TYR A 6 23.54 -1.20 -14.67
C TYR A 6 22.54 -2.25 -15.19
N ARG A 7 23.01 -3.44 -15.62
CA ARG A 7 22.17 -4.55 -16.09
C ARG A 7 22.18 -5.76 -15.17
N VAL A 8 22.81 -5.69 -13.99
CA VAL A 8 22.97 -6.85 -13.11
C VAL A 8 21.66 -7.52 -12.70
N HIS A 9 20.55 -6.77 -12.65
CA HIS A 9 19.22 -7.33 -12.32
C HIS A 9 18.49 -7.99 -13.50
N THR A 10 19.00 -7.92 -14.73
CA THR A 10 18.36 -8.59 -15.88
C THR A 10 18.51 -10.12 -15.86
N VAL A 11 19.31 -10.66 -14.93
CA VAL A 11 19.53 -12.11 -14.77
C VAL A 11 18.42 -12.83 -14.01
N VAL A 12 17.46 -12.09 -13.46
CA VAL A 12 16.48 -12.62 -12.52
C VAL A 12 15.37 -13.39 -13.26
N LEU A 13 15.30 -14.70 -13.02
CA LEU A 13 14.27 -15.61 -13.54
C LEU A 13 13.02 -15.64 -12.64
N PRO A 14 11.84 -16.09 -13.09
CA PRO A 14 10.57 -15.96 -12.35
C PRO A 14 10.58 -16.35 -10.86
N GLY A 15 11.16 -17.49 -10.49
CA GLY A 15 11.26 -17.89 -9.08
C GLY A 15 12.15 -16.97 -8.25
N ARG A 16 13.27 -16.50 -8.82
CA ARG A 16 14.14 -15.50 -8.17
C ARG A 16 13.55 -14.09 -8.23
N LEU A 17 12.66 -13.82 -9.19
CA LEU A 17 11.93 -12.58 -9.30
C LEU A 17 11.03 -12.41 -8.08
N LEU A 18 10.30 -13.46 -7.70
CA LEU A 18 9.52 -13.45 -6.46
C LEU A 18 10.41 -13.19 -5.23
N SER A 19 11.56 -13.87 -5.12
CA SER A 19 12.50 -13.65 -4.02
C SER A 19 12.95 -12.19 -3.88
N VAL A 20 13.36 -11.53 -4.97
CA VAL A 20 13.79 -10.12 -4.91
C VAL A 20 12.65 -9.16 -4.63
N HIS A 21 11.41 -9.48 -5.06
CA HIS A 21 10.23 -8.70 -4.68
C HIS A 21 9.95 -8.82 -3.18
N ILE A 22 10.02 -10.04 -2.61
CA ILE A 22 9.85 -10.26 -1.17
C ILE A 22 10.97 -9.55 -0.39
N MET A 23 12.21 -9.58 -0.88
CA MET A 23 13.32 -8.84 -0.27
C MET A 23 13.05 -7.33 -0.27
N HIS A 24 12.60 -6.76 -1.39
CA HIS A 24 12.22 -5.35 -1.45
C HIS A 24 11.10 -5.03 -0.45
N THR A 25 10.07 -5.88 -0.35
CA THR A 25 9.00 -5.75 0.66
C THR A 25 9.54 -5.79 2.09
N ALA A 26 10.49 -6.70 2.38
CA ALA A 26 11.14 -6.77 3.68
C ALA A 26 11.89 -5.47 4.02
N LEU A 27 12.61 -4.89 3.05
CA LEU A 27 13.33 -3.63 3.23
C LEU A 27 12.36 -2.46 3.49
N VAL A 28 11.26 -2.35 2.74
CA VAL A 28 10.26 -1.31 2.93
C VAL A 28 9.57 -1.45 4.30
N ALA A 29 9.19 -2.66 4.71
CA ALA A 29 8.60 -2.89 6.02
C ALA A 29 9.59 -2.61 7.16
N GLY A 30 10.85 -3.01 7.02
CA GLY A 30 11.90 -2.76 7.99
C GLY A 30 12.20 -1.27 8.14
N TRP A 31 12.21 -0.52 7.03
CA TRP A 31 12.31 0.93 7.04
C TRP A 31 11.13 1.57 7.78
N ALA A 32 9.90 1.15 7.50
CA ALA A 32 8.70 1.69 8.17
C ALA A 32 8.74 1.47 9.69
N GLY A 33 9.11 0.27 10.14
CA GLY A 33 9.26 -0.04 11.57
C GLY A 33 10.40 0.75 12.22
N SER A 34 11.56 0.85 11.56
CA SER A 34 12.72 1.58 12.07
C SER A 34 12.47 3.08 12.17
N MET A 35 11.78 3.67 11.18
CA MET A 35 11.38 5.08 11.23
C MET A 35 10.38 5.33 12.35
N ALA A 36 9.39 4.46 12.53
CA ALA A 36 8.45 4.59 13.66
C ALA A 36 9.15 4.53 15.03
N LEU A 37 10.12 3.61 15.21
CA LEU A 37 10.91 3.53 16.44
C LEU A 37 11.81 4.75 16.65
N TYR A 38 12.42 5.25 15.57
CA TYR A 38 13.24 6.46 15.63
C TYR A 38 12.40 7.67 16.06
N GLU A 39 11.23 7.85 15.44
CA GLU A 39 10.30 8.93 15.81
C GLU A 39 9.87 8.81 17.28
N LEU A 40 9.49 7.61 17.73
CA LEU A 40 9.12 7.36 19.13
C LEU A 40 10.26 7.67 20.13
N ALA A 41 11.52 7.43 19.75
CA ALA A 41 12.65 7.65 20.63
C ALA A 41 12.96 9.14 20.88
N VAL A 42 12.51 10.03 19.99
CA VAL A 42 12.81 11.48 20.06
C VAL A 42 11.58 12.35 20.27
N PHE A 43 10.38 11.76 20.30
CA PHE A 43 9.12 12.48 20.41
C PHE A 43 8.83 12.95 21.84
N ASP A 44 8.42 14.20 22.03
CA ASP A 44 7.98 14.76 23.31
C ASP A 44 6.45 15.05 23.30
N PRO A 45 5.65 14.27 24.04
CA PRO A 45 4.20 14.48 24.14
C PRO A 45 3.75 15.70 24.94
N SER A 46 4.66 16.42 25.60
CA SER A 46 4.34 17.26 26.76
C SER A 46 3.41 18.44 26.43
N ASP A 47 3.52 19.02 25.24
CA ASP A 47 2.71 20.17 24.81
C ASP A 47 2.12 19.97 23.39
N PRO A 48 0.95 19.32 23.28
CA PRO A 48 0.32 19.08 21.99
C PRO A 48 -0.25 20.35 21.33
N VAL A 49 -0.26 21.50 22.01
CA VAL A 49 -0.81 22.76 21.50
C VAL A 49 0.29 23.62 20.88
N LEU A 50 1.38 23.84 21.62
CA LEU A 50 2.47 24.72 21.19
C LEU A 50 3.64 23.94 20.56
N ASP A 51 3.75 22.65 20.85
CA ASP A 51 4.73 21.75 20.25
C ASP A 51 4.13 20.45 19.66
N PRO A 52 3.17 20.59 18.72
CA PRO A 52 2.49 19.46 18.09
C PRO A 52 3.39 18.63 17.14
N MET A 53 2.84 17.49 16.72
CA MET A 53 3.36 16.49 15.78
C MET A 53 3.96 16.95 14.44
N TRP A 54 3.75 18.20 14.05
CA TRP A 54 4.34 18.75 12.83
C TRP A 54 5.51 19.70 13.12
N ARG A 55 5.67 20.12 14.39
CA ARG A 55 6.86 20.81 14.93
C ARG A 55 7.87 19.82 15.49
N GLN A 56 7.37 18.78 16.14
CA GLN A 56 8.12 17.60 16.55
C GLN A 56 7.57 16.40 15.81
N VAL A 57 8.34 15.37 15.51
CA VAL A 57 7.79 14.23 14.79
C VAL A 57 6.94 13.33 15.70
N ARG A 58 5.63 13.27 15.41
CA ARG A 58 4.57 12.38 15.96
C ARG A 58 3.73 12.90 17.15
N GLY A 59 2.74 12.13 17.64
CA GLY A 59 1.68 12.49 18.61
C GLY A 59 1.34 11.30 19.51
N THR A 60 0.73 11.50 20.69
CA THR A 60 0.41 10.41 21.65
C THR A 60 -1.03 9.89 21.58
N VAL A 61 -1.21 8.60 21.92
CA VAL A 61 -2.51 7.95 22.16
C VAL A 61 -2.57 7.40 23.58
N THR A 62 -3.69 7.58 24.28
CA THR A 62 -3.93 6.99 25.61
C THR A 62 -4.63 5.62 25.48
N ASN A 63 -4.03 4.58 26.09
CA ASN A 63 -4.50 3.19 26.14
C ASN A 63 -4.87 2.53 24.78
N PRO A 64 -3.90 2.37 23.85
CA PRO A 64 -4.12 1.80 22.52
C PRO A 64 -4.24 0.26 22.45
N GLY A 65 -4.13 -0.45 23.58
CA GLY A 65 -4.05 -1.91 23.57
C GLY A 65 -2.83 -2.42 22.77
N ILE A 66 -2.97 -3.54 22.06
CA ILE A 66 -1.87 -4.14 21.27
C ILE A 66 -1.48 -3.31 20.04
N TRP A 67 -2.38 -2.48 19.53
CA TRP A 67 -2.16 -1.67 18.34
C TRP A 67 -1.66 -0.25 18.68
N SER A 68 -0.69 -0.17 19.60
CA SER A 68 0.05 1.07 19.89
C SER A 68 1.04 1.41 18.77
N TYR A 69 1.68 2.59 18.84
CA TYR A 69 2.77 2.93 17.91
C TYR A 69 3.92 1.93 17.99
N GLU A 70 4.28 1.50 19.21
CA GLU A 70 5.26 0.46 19.46
C GLU A 70 4.79 -0.90 18.91
N GLY A 71 3.51 -1.23 19.09
CA GLY A 71 2.91 -2.46 18.57
C GLY A 71 2.95 -2.51 17.04
N VAL A 72 2.59 -1.40 16.37
CA VAL A 72 2.68 -1.27 14.91
C VAL A 72 4.12 -1.34 14.44
N ALA A 73 5.06 -0.65 15.11
CA ALA A 73 6.47 -0.70 14.77
C ALA A 73 7.05 -2.12 14.92
N GLY A 74 6.76 -2.78 16.05
CA GLY A 74 7.14 -4.16 16.31
C GLY A 74 6.57 -5.13 15.28
N ALA A 75 5.30 -4.98 14.89
CA ALA A 75 4.68 -5.79 13.84
C ALA A 75 5.40 -5.64 12.50
N HIS A 76 5.81 -4.43 12.12
CA HIS A 76 6.58 -4.19 10.88
C HIS A 76 7.97 -4.83 10.92
N ILE A 77 8.68 -4.77 12.06
CA ILE A 77 9.99 -5.41 12.22
C ILE A 77 9.88 -6.93 12.14
N VAL A 78 8.90 -7.53 12.83
CA VAL A 78 8.66 -8.98 12.78
C VAL A 78 8.30 -9.41 11.35
N PHE A 79 7.37 -8.68 10.70
CA PHE A 79 6.99 -8.97 9.32
C PHE A 79 8.18 -8.86 8.35
N SER A 80 9.03 -7.84 8.50
CA SER A 80 10.26 -7.68 7.72
C SER A 80 11.17 -8.91 7.86
N GLY A 81 11.39 -9.41 9.08
CA GLY A 81 12.18 -10.62 9.33
C GLY A 81 11.58 -11.87 8.68
N LEU A 82 10.25 -12.06 8.76
CA LEU A 82 9.56 -13.17 8.12
C LEU A 82 9.68 -13.11 6.58
N CYS A 83 9.51 -11.92 5.99
CA CYS A 83 9.72 -11.71 4.56
C CYS A 83 11.18 -11.98 4.16
N PHE A 84 12.15 -11.54 4.94
CA PHE A 84 13.57 -11.80 4.66
C PHE A 84 13.87 -13.31 4.59
N LEU A 85 13.36 -14.09 5.56
CA LEU A 85 13.50 -15.55 5.54
C LEU A 85 12.80 -16.19 4.33
N ALA A 86 11.58 -15.73 4.00
CA ALA A 86 10.86 -16.20 2.82
C ALA A 86 11.60 -15.87 1.52
N ALA A 87 12.24 -14.69 1.41
CA ALA A 87 13.04 -14.31 0.26
C ALA A 87 14.23 -15.25 0.07
N ILE A 88 14.93 -15.63 1.14
CA ILE A 88 16.04 -16.62 1.08
C ILE A 88 15.50 -17.97 0.59
N TRP A 89 14.39 -18.44 1.14
CA TRP A 89 13.78 -19.70 0.72
C TRP A 89 13.44 -19.70 -0.78
N HIS A 90 12.75 -18.66 -1.27
CA HIS A 90 12.39 -18.54 -2.68
C HIS A 90 13.60 -18.35 -3.61
N TRP A 91 14.72 -17.81 -3.10
CA TRP A 91 15.95 -17.72 -3.87
C TRP A 91 16.59 -19.10 -4.10
N VAL A 92 16.66 -19.90 -3.03
CA VAL A 92 17.25 -21.24 -3.05
C VAL A 92 16.35 -22.19 -3.86
N TYR A 93 15.05 -22.21 -3.56
CA TYR A 93 14.05 -23.07 -4.20
C TYR A 93 13.33 -22.37 -5.35
N TRP A 94 14.10 -21.81 -6.28
CA TRP A 94 13.56 -21.00 -7.39
C TRP A 94 12.96 -21.84 -8.54
N TYR A 95 13.38 -23.10 -8.69
CA TYR A 95 12.95 -23.99 -9.77
C TYR A 95 11.78 -24.87 -9.31
N LEU A 96 10.58 -24.28 -9.33
CA LEU A 96 9.33 -24.97 -9.00
C LEU A 96 8.54 -25.25 -10.29
N GLU A 97 7.90 -26.41 -10.35
CA GLU A 97 7.08 -26.83 -11.50
C GLU A 97 5.98 -25.82 -11.83
N ILE A 98 5.43 -25.12 -10.83
CA ILE A 98 4.42 -24.07 -11.02
C ILE A 98 4.88 -22.90 -11.90
N PHE A 99 6.19 -22.67 -12.00
CA PHE A 99 6.74 -21.63 -12.86
C PHE A 99 7.03 -22.13 -14.28
N CYS A 100 6.91 -23.43 -14.53
CA CYS A 100 7.17 -24.05 -15.82
C CYS A 100 5.88 -24.34 -16.57
N ASP A 101 5.86 -24.06 -17.87
CA ASP A 101 4.81 -24.54 -18.76
C ASP A 101 4.99 -26.04 -19.00
N GLU A 102 4.00 -26.85 -18.62
CA GLU A 102 3.99 -28.31 -18.80
C GLU A 102 4.26 -28.73 -20.26
N ARG A 103 3.84 -27.92 -21.23
CA ARG A 103 3.99 -28.26 -22.66
C ARG A 103 5.41 -28.05 -23.18
N THR A 104 6.15 -27.11 -22.60
CA THR A 104 7.44 -26.68 -23.14
C THR A 104 8.60 -26.86 -22.17
N GLY A 105 8.33 -27.12 -20.89
CA GLY A 105 9.31 -27.19 -19.81
C GLY A 105 9.98 -25.85 -19.49
N LYS A 106 9.53 -24.74 -20.10
CA LYS A 106 10.17 -23.42 -19.98
C LYS A 106 9.45 -22.57 -18.92
N PRO A 107 10.17 -21.65 -18.25
CA PRO A 107 9.54 -20.70 -17.36
C PRO A 107 8.50 -19.85 -18.09
N SER A 108 7.28 -19.74 -17.56
CA SER A 108 6.20 -18.97 -18.17
C SER A 108 5.28 -18.35 -17.11
N LEU A 109 4.71 -17.18 -17.40
CA LEU A 109 3.76 -16.49 -16.53
C LEU A 109 2.54 -16.07 -17.34
N ASP A 110 1.35 -16.48 -16.93
CA ASP A 110 0.07 -16.05 -17.52
C ASP A 110 -0.30 -14.66 -16.96
N LEU A 111 0.43 -13.62 -17.40
CA LEU A 111 0.32 -12.25 -16.88
C LEU A 111 -1.13 -11.71 -16.86
N PRO A 112 -1.98 -11.94 -17.89
CA PRO A 112 -3.38 -11.49 -17.84
C PRO A 112 -4.19 -12.13 -16.71
N LYS A 113 -4.00 -13.43 -16.43
CA LYS A 113 -4.66 -14.06 -15.28
C LYS A 113 -4.11 -13.55 -13.96
N ILE A 114 -2.79 -13.43 -13.84
CA ILE A 114 -2.14 -12.91 -12.64
C ILE A 114 -2.69 -11.52 -12.33
N PHE A 115 -2.84 -10.66 -13.33
CA PHE A 115 -3.50 -9.35 -13.19
C PHE A 115 -4.93 -9.48 -12.64
N GLY A 116 -5.74 -10.39 -13.18
CA GLY A 116 -7.11 -10.65 -12.67
C GLY A 116 -7.14 -11.07 -11.21
N ILE A 117 -6.22 -11.97 -10.78
CA ILE A 117 -6.10 -12.38 -9.36
C ILE A 117 -5.76 -11.17 -8.48
N HIS A 118 -4.74 -10.40 -8.84
CA HIS A 118 -4.29 -9.25 -8.05
C HIS A 118 -5.36 -8.15 -7.99
N LEU A 119 -6.05 -7.88 -9.11
CA LEU A 119 -7.14 -6.90 -9.17
C LEU A 119 -8.33 -7.34 -8.31
N PHE A 120 -8.69 -8.62 -8.34
CA PHE A 120 -9.76 -9.15 -7.49
C PHE A 120 -9.43 -9.00 -6.01
N LEU A 121 -8.22 -9.43 -5.58
CA LEU A 121 -7.76 -9.29 -4.20
C LEU A 121 -7.67 -7.83 -3.77
N SER A 122 -7.20 -6.94 -4.66
CA SER A 122 -7.15 -5.50 -4.41
C SER A 122 -8.56 -4.90 -4.26
N GLY A 123 -9.53 -5.35 -5.06
CA GLY A 123 -10.93 -4.96 -4.94
C GLY A 123 -11.55 -5.38 -3.60
N VAL A 124 -11.31 -6.63 -3.16
CA VAL A 124 -11.75 -7.12 -1.85
C VAL A 124 -11.11 -6.32 -0.71
N ALA A 125 -9.80 -6.07 -0.78
CA ALA A 125 -9.10 -5.27 0.22
C ALA A 125 -9.62 -3.82 0.27
N CYS A 126 -9.82 -3.19 -0.88
CA CYS A 126 -10.34 -1.82 -0.99
C CYS A 126 -11.78 -1.71 -0.44
N PHE A 127 -12.65 -2.66 -0.82
CA PHE A 127 -14.01 -2.72 -0.30
C PHE A 127 -14.02 -2.91 1.22
N GLY A 128 -13.26 -3.89 1.73
CA GLY A 128 -13.20 -4.18 3.17
C GLY A 128 -12.68 -2.99 3.98
N PHE A 129 -11.65 -2.30 3.47
CA PHE A 129 -11.16 -1.08 4.09
C PHE A 129 -12.25 0.00 4.16
N GLY A 130 -12.93 0.28 3.05
CA GLY A 130 -14.01 1.27 3.03
C GLY A 130 -15.21 0.89 3.92
N ALA A 131 -15.70 -0.34 3.80
CA ALA A 131 -16.93 -0.82 4.42
C ALA A 131 -16.80 -1.08 5.92
N PHE A 132 -15.63 -1.51 6.40
CA PHE A 132 -15.44 -1.91 7.80
C PHE A 132 -14.53 -0.96 8.58
N HIS A 133 -13.37 -0.60 8.01
CA HIS A 133 -12.38 0.21 8.72
C HIS A 133 -12.78 1.69 8.73
N VAL A 134 -13.05 2.27 7.56
CA VAL A 134 -13.33 3.71 7.40
C VAL A 134 -14.68 4.10 8.01
N THR A 135 -15.72 3.28 7.83
CA THR A 135 -17.06 3.52 8.42
C THR A 135 -17.09 3.35 9.94
N GLY A 136 -16.11 2.66 10.52
CA GLY A 136 -16.12 2.29 11.94
C GLY A 136 -17.04 1.10 12.27
N LEU A 137 -17.60 0.39 11.29
CA LEU A 137 -18.50 -0.76 11.54
C LEU A 137 -17.77 -1.91 12.26
N TYR A 138 -16.51 -2.16 11.90
CA TYR A 138 -15.63 -3.17 12.52
C TYR A 138 -14.19 -2.66 12.69
N GLY A 139 -13.99 -1.34 12.62
CA GLY A 139 -12.70 -0.66 12.82
C GLY A 139 -12.87 0.62 13.63
N LEU A 140 -11.77 1.35 13.84
CA LEU A 140 -11.77 2.58 14.66
C LEU A 140 -12.17 3.83 13.88
N GLY A 141 -12.56 3.70 12.61
CA GLY A 141 -12.78 4.84 11.72
C GLY A 141 -11.48 5.51 11.29
N ILE A 142 -11.63 6.70 10.69
CA ILE A 142 -10.51 7.56 10.30
C ILE A 142 -10.60 8.90 11.06
N TRP A 143 -9.49 9.63 11.07
CA TRP A 143 -9.47 10.97 11.65
C TRP A 143 -10.29 11.97 10.80
N VAL A 144 -11.05 12.84 11.45
CA VAL A 144 -11.88 13.88 10.81
C VAL A 144 -11.77 15.17 11.63
N SER A 145 -11.48 16.29 10.97
CA SER A 145 -11.13 17.56 11.63
C SER A 145 -11.83 18.80 11.08
N ASP A 146 -12.57 18.66 9.99
CA ASP A 146 -13.23 19.75 9.27
C ASP A 146 -14.64 19.34 8.80
N PRO A 147 -15.47 20.29 8.31
CA PRO A 147 -16.85 20.02 7.90
C PRO A 147 -17.00 19.43 6.49
N PHE A 148 -15.91 19.13 5.76
CA PHE A 148 -16.03 18.48 4.46
C PHE A 148 -16.51 17.05 4.66
N VAL A 149 -17.38 16.57 3.76
CA VAL A 149 -18.10 15.30 3.90
C VAL A 149 -17.12 14.11 3.83
N PRO A 150 -16.73 13.48 4.96
CA PRO A 150 -15.77 12.37 4.96
C PRO A 150 -16.35 11.11 4.32
N GLY A 151 -17.68 11.07 4.14
CA GLY A 151 -18.38 10.01 3.42
C GLY A 151 -17.90 9.81 1.97
N GLY A 152 -17.28 10.82 1.35
CA GLY A 152 -16.63 10.67 0.05
C GLY A 152 -15.54 9.58 0.04
N ILE A 153 -14.76 9.47 1.12
CA ILE A 153 -13.68 8.47 1.23
C ILE A 153 -14.27 7.07 1.34
N ALA A 154 -15.23 6.87 2.25
CA ALA A 154 -15.88 5.57 2.44
C ALA A 154 -16.61 5.11 1.16
N SER A 155 -17.43 5.98 0.57
CA SER A 155 -18.17 5.68 -0.66
C SER A 155 -17.26 5.40 -1.86
N HIS A 156 -16.16 6.15 -2.00
CA HIS A 156 -15.15 5.88 -3.02
C HIS A 156 -14.56 4.47 -2.87
N HIS A 157 -14.10 4.09 -1.69
CA HIS A 157 -13.50 2.77 -1.45
C HIS A 157 -14.50 1.62 -1.67
N ILE A 158 -15.75 1.81 -1.22
CA ILE A 158 -16.82 0.81 -1.43
C ILE A 158 -17.12 0.66 -2.94
N ALA A 159 -17.30 1.77 -3.65
CA ALA A 159 -17.61 1.74 -5.08
C ALA A 159 -16.44 1.20 -5.91
N ALA A 160 -15.22 1.72 -5.69
CA ALA A 160 -14.01 1.28 -6.38
C ALA A 160 -13.67 -0.19 -6.05
N GLY A 161 -13.84 -0.61 -4.80
CA GLY A 161 -13.68 -2.01 -4.39
C GLY A 161 -14.66 -2.93 -5.09
N THR A 162 -15.94 -2.56 -5.16
CA THR A 162 -16.97 -3.32 -5.89
C THR A 162 -16.64 -3.43 -7.38
N LEU A 163 -16.25 -2.33 -8.03
CA LEU A 163 -15.82 -2.34 -9.42
C LEU A 163 -14.55 -3.17 -9.63
N GLY A 164 -13.58 -3.11 -8.71
CA GLY A 164 -12.35 -3.90 -8.75
C GLY A 164 -12.62 -5.40 -8.65
N ILE A 165 -13.57 -5.83 -7.82
CA ILE A 165 -14.01 -7.22 -7.72
C ILE A 165 -14.61 -7.69 -9.06
N LEU A 166 -15.55 -6.93 -9.61
CA LEU A 166 -16.20 -7.26 -10.88
C LEU A 166 -15.20 -7.30 -12.04
N ALA A 167 -14.30 -6.31 -12.11
CA ALA A 167 -13.24 -6.27 -13.11
C ALA A 167 -12.24 -7.41 -12.95
N GLY A 168 -11.86 -7.76 -11.72
CA GLY A 168 -11.02 -8.92 -11.42
C GLY A 168 -11.65 -10.23 -11.91
N LEU A 169 -12.92 -10.45 -11.61
CA LEU A 169 -13.68 -11.62 -12.10
C LEU A 169 -13.76 -11.64 -13.64
N PHE A 170 -13.97 -10.49 -14.27
CA PHE A 170 -13.95 -10.37 -15.73
C PHE A 170 -12.58 -10.79 -16.30
N HIS A 171 -11.48 -10.28 -15.73
CA HIS A 171 -10.11 -10.61 -16.18
C HIS A 171 -9.71 -12.07 -15.92
N LEU A 172 -10.33 -12.74 -14.94
CA LEU A 172 -10.19 -14.18 -14.72
C LEU A 172 -11.00 -15.01 -15.72
N SER A 173 -12.16 -14.51 -16.13
CA SER A 173 -13.12 -15.22 -16.99
C SER A 173 -12.86 -15.04 -18.48
N VAL A 174 -12.23 -13.92 -18.88
CA VAL A 174 -12.10 -13.51 -20.28
C VAL A 174 -10.63 -13.41 -20.70
N ARG A 175 -10.28 -14.11 -21.79
CA ARG A 175 -8.94 -14.00 -22.40
C ARG A 175 -8.80 -12.70 -23.21
N PRO A 176 -7.61 -12.08 -23.24
CA PRO A 176 -7.39 -10.87 -24.04
C PRO A 176 -7.64 -11.13 -25.54
N PRO A 177 -8.26 -10.18 -26.26
CA PRO A 177 -8.35 -10.25 -27.72
C PRO A 177 -6.97 -10.34 -28.36
N GLN A 178 -6.84 -11.15 -29.42
CA GLN A 178 -5.55 -11.42 -30.06
C GLN A 178 -4.84 -10.15 -30.57
N ARG A 179 -5.60 -9.16 -31.04
CA ARG A 179 -5.06 -7.86 -31.47
C ARG A 179 -4.39 -7.12 -30.32
N LEU A 180 -5.02 -7.12 -29.14
CA LEU A 180 -4.51 -6.45 -27.94
C LEU A 180 -3.30 -7.19 -27.36
N TYR A 181 -3.37 -8.52 -27.30
CA TYR A 181 -2.27 -9.36 -26.82
C TYR A 181 -0.98 -9.11 -27.63
N LYS A 182 -1.09 -9.07 -28.96
CA LYS A 182 0.03 -8.77 -29.86
C LYS A 182 0.44 -7.30 -29.79
N GLY A 183 -0.52 -6.38 -29.86
CA GLY A 183 -0.27 -4.94 -29.89
C GLY A 183 0.45 -4.42 -28.66
N LEU A 184 0.07 -4.90 -27.47
CA LEU A 184 0.69 -4.51 -26.19
C LEU A 184 1.80 -5.46 -25.72
N ARG A 185 2.14 -6.47 -26.52
CA ARG A 185 3.16 -7.49 -26.19
C ARG A 185 2.94 -8.13 -24.81
N MET A 186 1.72 -8.57 -24.53
CA MET A 186 1.30 -9.08 -23.21
C MET A 186 2.05 -10.34 -22.72
N GLY A 187 2.87 -10.97 -23.56
CA GLY A 187 3.77 -12.04 -23.17
C GLY A 187 5.12 -11.57 -22.59
N ASN A 188 5.42 -10.26 -22.62
CA ASN A 188 6.64 -9.69 -22.05
C ASN A 188 6.32 -8.95 -20.74
N ILE A 189 6.92 -9.35 -19.63
CA ILE A 189 6.72 -8.70 -18.32
C ILE A 189 7.14 -7.23 -18.28
N GLU A 190 8.05 -6.80 -19.15
CA GLU A 190 8.46 -5.38 -19.23
C GLU A 190 7.28 -4.46 -19.63
N THR A 191 6.26 -4.98 -20.33
CA THR A 191 5.05 -4.19 -20.62
C THR A 191 4.23 -3.91 -19.35
N VAL A 192 4.25 -4.85 -18.40
CA VAL A 192 3.63 -4.70 -17.09
C VAL A 192 4.45 -3.73 -16.25
N LEU A 193 5.78 -3.84 -16.28
CA LEU A 193 6.68 -2.88 -15.61
C LEU A 193 6.43 -1.45 -16.12
N SER A 194 6.40 -1.25 -17.44
CA SER A 194 6.20 0.07 -18.05
C SER A 194 4.85 0.68 -17.69
N SER A 195 3.76 -0.09 -17.78
CA SER A 195 2.43 0.42 -17.44
C SER A 195 2.25 0.65 -15.94
N SER A 196 2.87 -0.18 -15.08
CA SER A 196 2.86 -0.01 -13.63
C SER A 196 3.63 1.25 -13.21
N ILE A 197 4.77 1.56 -13.82
CA ILE A 197 5.51 2.80 -13.57
C ILE A 197 4.65 4.02 -13.91
N ALA A 198 3.94 4.00 -15.05
CA ALA A 198 3.04 5.09 -15.43
C ALA A 198 1.90 5.27 -14.40
N ALA A 199 1.30 4.18 -13.92
CA ALA A 199 0.26 4.23 -12.90
C ALA A 199 0.78 4.76 -11.55
N VAL A 200 1.93 4.28 -11.07
CA VAL A 200 2.55 4.73 -9.81
C VAL A 200 2.97 6.20 -9.91
N PHE A 201 3.50 6.64 -11.04
CA PHE A 201 3.83 8.05 -11.28
C PHE A 201 2.59 8.94 -11.22
N PHE A 202 1.48 8.52 -11.86
CA PHE A 202 0.22 9.24 -11.79
C PHE A 202 -0.33 9.32 -10.36
N CYS A 203 -0.30 8.22 -9.61
CA CYS A 203 -0.68 8.22 -8.19
C CYS A 203 0.19 9.19 -7.38
N GLY A 204 1.51 9.16 -7.58
CA GLY A 204 2.44 10.10 -6.94
C GLY A 204 2.12 11.56 -7.26
N PHE A 205 1.84 11.87 -8.53
CA PHE A 205 1.41 13.21 -8.94
C PHE A 205 0.11 13.63 -8.25
N CYS A 206 -0.91 12.77 -8.23
CA CYS A 206 -2.17 13.05 -7.54
C CYS A 206 -1.99 13.25 -6.04
N CYS A 207 -1.15 12.45 -5.36
CA CYS A 207 -0.85 12.62 -3.94
C CYS A 207 -0.16 13.96 -3.66
N CYS A 208 0.87 14.31 -4.46
CA CYS A 208 1.54 15.61 -4.35
C CYS A 208 0.59 16.77 -4.66
N TRP A 209 -0.28 16.63 -5.66
CA TRP A 209 -1.24 17.67 -6.03
C TRP A 209 -2.28 17.91 -4.94
N ASN A 210 -2.86 16.84 -4.38
CA ASN A 210 -3.78 16.96 -3.24
C ASN A 210 -3.10 17.68 -2.08
N TYR A 211 -1.84 17.35 -1.80
CA TYR A 211 -1.06 18.04 -0.78
C TYR A 211 -0.91 19.55 -1.07
N VAL A 212 -0.54 19.93 -2.30
CA VAL A 212 -0.38 21.34 -2.70
C VAL A 212 -1.69 22.12 -2.64
N VAL A 213 -2.79 21.55 -3.17
CA VAL A 213 -4.12 22.18 -3.16
C VAL A 213 -4.62 22.36 -1.73
N TRP A 214 -4.36 21.39 -0.86
CA TRP A 214 -4.72 21.46 0.55
C TRP A 214 -4.00 22.62 1.27
N PHE A 215 -2.67 22.75 1.09
CA PHE A 215 -1.91 23.89 1.64
C PHE A 215 -2.34 25.25 1.07
N SER A 216 -2.80 25.27 -0.18
CA SER A 216 -3.21 26.51 -0.85
C SER A 216 -4.59 27.01 -0.41
N ASN A 217 -5.51 26.09 -0.11
CA ASN A 217 -6.88 26.43 0.32
C ASN A 217 -7.01 26.62 1.83
N ASP A 218 -6.18 25.95 2.63
CA ASP A 218 -6.24 26.00 4.11
C ASP A 218 -4.86 26.28 4.75
N PRO A 219 -4.22 27.43 4.50
CA PRO A 219 -2.86 27.74 4.96
C PRO A 219 -2.67 27.81 6.49
N TYR A 220 -3.78 27.80 7.26
CA TYR A 220 -3.78 27.86 8.72
C TYR A 220 -4.17 26.54 9.39
N ARG A 221 -4.51 25.49 8.63
CA ARG A 221 -4.75 24.15 9.15
C ARG A 221 -3.51 23.32 8.87
N ILE A 222 -2.98 22.64 9.89
CA ILE A 222 -1.87 21.69 9.72
C ILE A 222 -2.39 20.35 10.19
N ILE A 223 -2.82 19.51 9.24
CA ILE A 223 -3.31 18.16 9.50
C ILE A 223 -2.75 17.31 8.38
N TRP A 224 -1.78 16.49 8.75
CA TRP A 224 -1.16 15.58 7.82
C TRP A 224 -1.79 14.19 7.91
N SER A 225 -2.05 13.66 6.72
CA SER A 225 -2.57 12.35 6.38
C SER A 225 -1.60 11.17 6.61
N HIS A 226 -0.48 11.38 7.31
CA HIS A 226 0.44 10.30 7.68
C HIS A 226 -0.08 9.41 8.82
N SER A 227 -1.26 9.70 9.37
CA SER A 227 -1.93 8.89 10.39
C SER A 227 -3.28 8.38 9.88
N LEU A 228 -3.26 7.46 8.90
CA LEU A 228 -4.38 6.53 8.76
C LEU A 228 -4.25 5.50 9.89
N SER A 229 -5.13 5.64 10.88
CA SER A 229 -5.32 4.82 12.09
C SER A 229 -4.39 5.15 13.28
N MET A 230 -4.93 5.71 14.36
CA MET A 230 -5.56 4.98 15.48
C MET A 230 -6.06 5.97 16.55
N GLY A 231 -7.29 5.78 17.03
CA GLY A 231 -7.78 6.33 18.29
C GLY A 231 -8.40 7.74 18.22
N SER A 232 -9.72 7.79 18.26
CA SER A 232 -10.47 8.97 18.68
C SER A 232 -10.25 9.20 20.18
N GLY A 233 -9.18 9.91 20.53
CA GLY A 233 -8.94 10.37 21.89
C GLY A 233 -8.49 11.81 21.86
N LEU A 234 -9.31 12.70 22.44
CA LEU A 234 -9.00 14.07 22.85
C LEU A 234 -8.99 15.16 21.77
N LEU A 235 -10.18 15.53 21.29
CA LEU A 235 -10.62 16.94 21.29
C LEU A 235 -12.13 16.96 21.57
N PRO A 236 -12.65 17.77 22.51
CA PRO A 236 -14.09 17.87 22.72
C PRO A 236 -14.72 18.44 21.44
N ALA A 237 -15.61 17.66 20.81
CA ALA A 237 -16.47 18.16 19.76
C ALA A 237 -17.20 19.39 20.32
N ARG A 238 -16.96 20.56 19.73
CA ARG A 238 -17.70 21.77 20.05
C ARG A 238 -19.14 21.52 19.61
N ASP A 239 -20.04 21.43 20.58
CA ASP A 239 -21.47 21.26 20.37
C ASP A 239 -22.01 22.45 19.55
N ILE A 240 -22.38 22.21 18.29
CA ILE A 240 -22.91 23.23 17.37
C ILE A 240 -24.43 23.43 17.58
N SER A 241 -25.03 22.85 18.63
CA SER A 241 -26.42 23.11 18.98
C SER A 241 -26.67 24.48 19.66
N LYS A 242 -25.63 25.32 19.80
CA LYS A 242 -25.74 26.68 20.32
C LYS A 242 -25.09 27.71 19.39
N SER A 243 -25.82 28.09 18.34
CA SER A 243 -25.74 29.40 17.69
C SER A 243 -27.08 29.76 17.08
#